data_AF-A0A7W1IJ55-F1
#
_entry.id   AF-A0A7W1IJ55-F1
#
_cell.length_a   1.000
_cell.length_b   1.000
_cell.length_c   1.000
_cell.angle_alpha   90.00
_cell.angle_beta   90.00
_cell.angle_gamma   90.00
#
_symmetry.space_group_name_H-M   'P 1'
#
loop_
_entity.id
_entity.type
_entity.pdbx_description
1 polymer ?
#
loop_
_entity_poly.entity_id
_entity_poly.type
_entity_poly.pdbx_seq_one_letter_code
_entity_poly.pdbx_strand_id
1 'polypeptide(L)'
;MNSSANAPASPALVVCPSCGTASSGRFCSTCGTALDGASCGACDASLSSGARFCHRCGTPAGAAGLARRRDVSSALPWAFAAIALVALVALVVGQRFGARPSGSTDVLDGANGQGQTVITAPGPLAPQPGSPQGTQSRAPDISQMTPAQRAERLFDRIMSESEAGRTDNVRTFMPMAVAAYQMLGPLSLDQRYDLGRIGEVGGDIPLARAQSDTILRAKPTHLLGLTLAARVARLEKSEGRARDLDRRLLAAEPAERASGLGEYLLHKADIDAALAIARGRTR
;
A
#
# COMPACT_ATOMS: atom_id res chain seq x y z
N MET A 1 9.51 -43.66 55.81
CA MET A 1 9.13 -43.13 54.47
C MET A 1 9.24 -41.61 54.56
N ASN A 2 10.40 -41.04 54.20
CA ASN A 2 10.66 -39.60 54.28
C ASN A 2 10.24 -38.95 52.95
N SER A 3 9.16 -38.16 52.98
CA SER A 3 8.77 -37.29 51.88
C SER A 3 9.46 -35.93 52.04
N SER A 4 10.61 -35.75 51.37
CA SER A 4 11.23 -34.44 51.21
C SER A 4 10.46 -33.67 50.14
N ALA A 5 9.65 -32.69 50.55
CA ALA A 5 9.01 -31.75 49.65
C ALA A 5 10.05 -30.76 49.10
N ASN A 6 10.17 -30.69 47.78
CA ASN A 6 11.04 -29.75 47.08
C ASN A 6 10.41 -28.35 47.19
N ALA A 7 11.05 -27.43 47.91
CA ALA A 7 10.59 -26.03 47.98
C ALA A 7 10.83 -25.34 46.61
N PRO A 8 9.87 -24.57 46.07
CA PRO A 8 10.10 -23.81 44.85
C PRO A 8 11.16 -22.73 45.10
N ALA A 9 12.19 -22.70 44.25
CA ALA A 9 13.21 -21.65 44.27
C ALA A 9 12.54 -20.29 44.09
N SER A 10 12.89 -19.33 44.97
CA SER A 10 12.40 -17.95 44.86
C SER A 10 12.88 -17.34 43.53
N PRO A 11 12.02 -16.63 42.77
CA PRO A 11 12.43 -16.07 41.49
C PRO A 11 13.54 -15.04 41.70
N ALA A 12 14.64 -15.19 40.97
CA ALA A 12 15.73 -14.22 40.99
C ALA A 12 15.20 -12.85 40.52
N LEU A 13 15.43 -11.83 41.34
CA LEU A 13 15.13 -10.45 41.01
C LEU A 13 16.16 -9.94 40.00
N VAL A 14 15.68 -9.36 38.89
CA VAL A 14 16.52 -8.72 37.88
C VAL A 14 16.17 -7.24 37.78
N VAL A 15 17.19 -6.42 37.57
CA VAL A 15 17.01 -4.97 37.37
C VAL A 15 16.53 -4.73 35.94
N CYS A 16 15.40 -4.04 35.79
CA CYS A 16 14.87 -3.74 34.46
C CYS A 16 15.82 -2.79 33.70
N PRO A 17 16.30 -3.15 32.50
CA PRO A 17 17.21 -2.30 31.72
C PRO A 17 16.55 -1.01 31.20
N SER A 18 15.22 -0.93 31.18
CA SER A 18 14.50 0.27 30.71
C SER A 18 14.15 1.27 31.80
N CYS A 19 13.82 0.82 33.01
CA CYS A 19 13.35 1.70 34.09
C CYS A 19 14.12 1.57 35.41
N GLY A 20 15.09 0.65 35.49
CA GLY A 20 15.94 0.45 36.68
C GLY A 20 15.24 -0.19 37.88
N THR A 21 13.94 -0.50 37.80
CA THR A 21 13.21 -1.12 38.92
C THR A 21 13.50 -2.62 38.98
N ALA A 22 13.70 -3.14 40.19
CA ALA A 22 13.81 -4.59 40.42
C ALA A 22 12.48 -5.27 40.09
N SER A 23 12.51 -6.26 39.21
CA SER A 23 11.33 -7.02 38.81
C SER A 23 11.65 -8.50 38.77
N SER A 24 10.64 -9.31 39.05
CA SER A 24 10.68 -10.77 38.92
C SER A 24 9.77 -11.23 37.78
N GLY A 25 10.19 -12.25 37.02
CA GLY A 25 9.41 -12.83 35.93
C GLY A 25 9.92 -12.43 34.53
N ARG A 26 9.11 -12.71 33.49
CA ARG A 26 9.48 -12.45 32.09
C ARG A 26 9.22 -11.02 31.62
N PHE A 27 8.47 -10.23 32.38
CA PHE A 27 8.16 -8.83 32.04
C PHE A 27 8.31 -7.95 33.28
N CYS A 28 8.71 -6.70 33.09
CA CYS A 28 8.77 -5.72 34.16
C CYS A 28 7.36 -5.31 34.59
N SER A 29 7.05 -5.50 35.88
CA SER A 29 5.75 -5.12 36.45
C SER A 29 5.47 -3.62 36.41
N THR A 30 6.53 -2.80 36.33
CA THR A 30 6.42 -1.33 36.37
C THR A 30 6.27 -0.71 34.99
N CYS A 31 7.07 -1.14 34.01
CA CYS A 31 7.12 -0.49 32.69
C CYS A 31 6.77 -1.39 31.50
N GLY A 32 6.42 -2.66 31.75
CA GLY A 32 5.97 -3.63 30.73
C GLY A 32 7.06 -4.20 29.83
N THR A 33 8.32 -3.79 30.00
CA THR A 33 9.44 -4.25 29.18
C THR A 33 9.74 -5.74 29.37
N ALA A 34 10.06 -6.44 28.28
CA ALA A 34 10.52 -7.82 28.30
C ALA A 34 11.86 -7.99 29.05
N LEU A 35 11.91 -8.99 29.93
CA LEU A 35 13.12 -9.46 30.63
C LEU A 35 13.62 -10.75 29.96
N ASP A 36 14.80 -11.23 30.36
CA ASP A 36 15.44 -12.39 29.73
C ASP A 36 14.50 -13.61 29.66
N GLY A 37 14.40 -14.19 28.46
CA GLY A 37 13.55 -15.36 28.18
C GLY A 37 12.07 -15.05 27.90
N ALA A 38 11.68 -13.79 27.72
CA ALA A 38 10.33 -13.44 27.27
C ALA A 38 10.02 -13.90 25.84
N SER A 39 8.78 -14.33 25.60
CA SER A 39 8.26 -14.70 24.27
C SER A 39 7.03 -13.86 23.95
N CYS A 40 6.81 -13.56 22.67
CA CYS A 40 5.65 -12.83 22.20
C CYS A 40 4.38 -13.67 22.33
N GLY A 41 3.35 -13.17 23.02
CA GLY A 41 2.07 -13.87 23.17
C GLY A 41 1.19 -13.97 21.91
N ALA A 42 1.63 -13.41 20.78
CA ALA A 42 0.89 -13.44 19.50
C ALA A 42 1.52 -14.35 18.43
N CYS A 43 2.85 -14.49 18.43
CA CYS A 43 3.58 -15.25 17.40
C CYS A 43 4.69 -16.15 17.96
N ASP A 44 4.79 -16.25 19.29
CA ASP A 44 5.76 -17.06 20.05
C ASP A 44 7.25 -16.76 19.79
N ALA A 45 7.58 -15.69 19.06
CA ALA A 45 8.94 -15.26 18.85
C ALA A 45 9.63 -14.83 20.16
N SER A 46 10.92 -15.16 20.31
CA SER A 46 11.74 -14.70 21.44
C SER A 46 11.88 -13.17 21.41
N LEU A 47 11.72 -12.53 22.56
CA LEU A 47 11.89 -11.09 22.71
C LEU A 47 13.30 -10.81 23.26
N SER A 48 13.93 -9.78 22.72
CA SER A 48 15.19 -9.26 23.28
C SER A 48 14.94 -8.67 24.66
N SER A 49 15.92 -8.82 25.57
CA SER A 49 15.91 -8.12 26.85
C SER A 49 15.78 -6.61 26.62
N GLY A 50 14.85 -5.95 27.30
CA GLY A 50 14.60 -4.53 27.06
C GLY A 50 13.54 -4.20 26.00
N ALA A 51 13.01 -5.19 25.27
CA ALA A 51 12.05 -4.93 24.19
C ALA A 51 10.66 -4.52 24.70
N ARG A 52 10.08 -3.47 24.08
CA ARG A 52 8.68 -3.04 24.30
C ARG A 52 7.70 -3.56 23.26
N PHE A 53 8.20 -3.98 22.09
CA PHE A 53 7.42 -4.54 20.99
C PHE A 53 8.15 -5.76 20.40
N CYS A 54 7.41 -6.71 19.85
CA CYS A 54 7.99 -7.83 19.11
C CYS A 54 8.60 -7.36 17.79
N HIS A 55 9.89 -7.63 17.58
CA HIS A 55 10.59 -7.31 16.32
C HIS A 55 10.02 -8.07 15.10
N ARG A 56 9.24 -9.13 15.31
CA ARG A 56 8.70 -9.99 14.25
C ARG A 56 7.27 -9.65 13.84
N CYS A 57 6.40 -9.31 14.79
CA CYS A 57 4.98 -9.05 14.50
C CYS A 57 4.45 -7.69 15.03
N GLY A 58 5.30 -6.89 15.67
CA GLY A 58 4.92 -5.56 16.19
C GLY A 58 4.01 -5.57 17.42
N THR A 59 3.60 -6.73 17.93
CA THR A 59 2.74 -6.80 19.14
C THR A 59 3.50 -6.28 20.36
N PRO A 60 2.89 -5.41 21.21
CA PRO A 60 3.52 -4.92 22.42
C PRO A 60 3.87 -6.06 23.39
N ALA A 61 5.03 -5.97 24.03
CA ALA A 61 5.49 -6.90 25.04
C ALA A 61 4.49 -6.95 26.22
N GLY A 62 4.17 -8.15 26.70
CA GLY A 62 3.20 -8.34 27.80
C GLY A 62 1.72 -8.31 27.38
N ALA A 63 1.39 -7.96 26.13
CA ALA A 63 0.04 -8.15 25.64
C ALA A 63 -0.20 -9.64 25.34
N ALA A 64 -1.17 -10.24 26.03
CA ALA A 64 -1.75 -11.50 25.58
C ALA A 64 -2.46 -11.19 24.26
N GLY A 65 -1.87 -11.66 23.15
CA GLY A 65 -2.51 -11.50 21.86
C GLY A 65 -3.88 -12.14 21.93
N LEU A 66 -4.94 -11.37 21.65
CA LEU A 66 -6.17 -11.91 21.09
C LEU A 66 -5.86 -12.43 19.69
N ALA A 67 -4.94 -13.40 19.59
CA ALA A 67 -4.74 -14.19 18.41
C ALA A 67 -5.99 -15.05 18.30
N ARG A 68 -6.99 -14.54 17.60
CA ARG A 68 -8.06 -15.35 17.03
C ARG A 68 -7.39 -16.37 16.14
N ARG A 69 -7.06 -17.53 16.72
CA ARG A 69 -6.86 -18.76 15.99
C ARG A 69 -8.15 -18.93 15.20
N ARG A 70 -8.13 -18.61 13.90
CA ARG A 70 -9.15 -19.12 12.99
C ARG A 70 -8.91 -20.62 12.97
N ASP A 71 -9.69 -21.34 13.76
CA ASP A 71 -9.84 -22.78 13.65
C ASP A 71 -10.41 -23.05 12.24
N VAL A 72 -9.52 -23.36 11.30
CA VAL A 72 -9.87 -23.87 9.96
C VAL A 72 -10.33 -25.33 10.02
N SER A 73 -10.33 -25.93 11.22
CA SER A 73 -10.58 -27.33 11.51
C SER A 73 -12.06 -27.74 11.41
N SER A 74 -12.99 -26.80 11.27
CA SER A 74 -14.45 -27.06 11.22
C SER A 74 -15.09 -26.84 9.84
N ALA A 75 -14.33 -26.46 8.81
CA ALA A 75 -14.85 -26.18 7.47
C ALA A 75 -14.66 -27.32 6.44
N LEU A 76 -14.16 -28.49 6.85
CA LEU A 76 -13.97 -29.63 5.94
C LEU A 76 -15.26 -30.27 5.38
N PRO A 77 -16.39 -30.39 6.11
CA PRO A 77 -17.56 -31.09 5.54
C PRO A 77 -18.33 -30.26 4.50
N TRP A 78 -18.13 -28.94 4.42
CA TRP A 78 -18.91 -28.05 3.53
C TRP A 78 -18.19 -27.77 2.20
N ALA A 79 -16.88 -28.01 2.14
CA ALA A 79 -16.08 -27.79 0.93
C ALA A 79 -16.47 -28.75 -0.20
N PHE A 80 -16.80 -30.01 0.12
CA PHE A 80 -17.24 -31.00 -0.87
C PHE A 80 -18.58 -30.62 -1.50
N ALA A 81 -19.52 -30.08 -0.71
CA ALA A 81 -20.82 -29.64 -1.22
C ALA A 81 -20.69 -28.45 -2.19
N ALA A 82 -19.82 -27.49 -1.86
CA ALA A 82 -19.55 -26.34 -2.73
C ALA A 82 -18.86 -26.76 -4.04
N ILE A 83 -17.87 -27.65 -3.97
CA ILE A 83 -17.15 -28.15 -5.15
C ILE A 83 -18.09 -28.97 -6.05
N ALA A 84 -18.93 -29.83 -5.47
CA ALA A 84 -19.93 -30.61 -6.21
C ALA A 84 -20.96 -29.71 -6.91
N LEU A 85 -21.43 -28.65 -6.24
CA LEU A 85 -22.36 -27.68 -6.83
C LEU A 85 -21.72 -26.92 -8.00
N VAL A 86 -20.47 -26.46 -7.85
CA VAL A 86 -19.75 -25.75 -8.92
C VAL A 86 -19.51 -26.68 -10.11
N ALA A 87 -19.12 -27.94 -9.88
CA ALA A 87 -18.94 -28.92 -10.93
C ALA A 87 -20.25 -29.22 -11.69
N LEU A 88 -21.37 -29.34 -10.96
CA LEU A 88 -22.69 -29.55 -11.56
C LEU A 88 -23.12 -28.36 -12.43
N VAL A 89 -22.93 -27.12 -11.94
CA VAL A 89 -23.25 -25.90 -12.69
C VAL A 89 -22.40 -25.80 -13.96
N ALA A 90 -21.10 -26.06 -13.87
CA ALA A 90 -20.20 -26.05 -15.03
C ALA A 90 -20.60 -27.10 -16.09
N LEU A 91 -21.06 -28.28 -15.65
CA LEU A 91 -21.49 -29.36 -16.53
C LEU A 91 -22.80 -29.04 -17.24
N VAL A 92 -23.77 -28.44 -16.54
CA VAL A 92 -25.05 -27.98 -17.13
C VAL A 92 -24.82 -26.86 -18.14
N VAL A 93 -23.94 -25.91 -17.84
CA VAL A 93 -23.56 -24.84 -18.77
C VAL A 93 -22.84 -25.42 -19.99
N GLY A 94 -21.86 -26.31 -19.80
CA GLY A 94 -21.12 -26.94 -20.91
C GLY A 94 -22.02 -27.77 -21.85
N GLN A 95 -23.04 -28.45 -21.32
CA GLN A 95 -23.99 -29.22 -22.12
C GLN A 95 -24.96 -28.34 -22.93
N ARG A 96 -25.24 -27.11 -22.48
CA ARG A 96 -26.15 -26.17 -23.17
C ARG A 96 -25.47 -25.39 -24.29
N PHE A 97 -24.14 -25.29 -24.27
CA PHE A 97 -23.34 -24.58 -25.29
C PHE A 97 -22.53 -25.52 -26.21
N GLY A 98 -22.69 -26.84 -26.06
CA GLY A 98 -21.91 -27.86 -26.76
C GLY A 98 -22.56 -28.44 -28.02
N ALA A 99 -22.85 -27.61 -29.03
CA ALA A 99 -23.01 -28.06 -30.42
C ALA A 99 -21.84 -27.50 -31.24
N ARG A 100 -20.92 -28.36 -31.69
CA ARG A 100 -19.75 -28.02 -32.53
C ARG A 100 -20.13 -28.09 -34.03
N PRO A 101 -19.34 -27.55 -35.01
CA PRO A 101 -18.00 -28.07 -35.33
C PRO A 101 -16.92 -27.03 -35.75
N SER A 102 -15.67 -27.48 -35.56
CA SER A 102 -14.44 -27.32 -36.35
C SER A 102 -14.20 -26.11 -37.25
N GLY A 103 -12.99 -25.53 -37.19
CA GLY A 103 -12.44 -24.73 -38.29
C GLY A 103 -11.18 -23.93 -37.92
N SER A 104 -10.04 -24.48 -38.30
CA SER A 104 -8.81 -23.89 -38.84
C SER A 104 -8.54 -22.37 -38.76
N THR A 105 -7.32 -22.06 -38.33
CA THR A 105 -6.38 -21.04 -38.86
C THR A 105 -6.93 -19.78 -39.52
N ASP A 106 -6.57 -18.60 -39.00
CA ASP A 106 -5.73 -17.67 -39.76
C ASP A 106 -5.02 -16.65 -38.88
N VAL A 107 -3.78 -16.39 -39.31
CA VAL A 107 -2.80 -15.44 -38.81
C VAL A 107 -2.97 -14.12 -39.58
N LEU A 108 -2.37 -13.05 -39.04
CA LEU A 108 -1.89 -11.80 -39.64
C LEU A 108 -2.68 -10.56 -39.18
N ASP A 109 -2.09 -9.39 -38.92
CA ASP A 109 -0.78 -8.94 -38.46
C ASP A 109 -0.88 -7.39 -38.43
N GLY A 110 0.02 -6.70 -37.71
CA GLY A 110 0.32 -5.27 -37.95
C GLY A 110 -0.05 -4.32 -36.79
N ALA A 111 0.76 -4.14 -35.74
CA ALA A 111 2.12 -3.55 -35.67
C ALA A 111 2.18 -2.01 -35.74
N ASN A 112 2.53 -1.37 -34.61
CA ASN A 112 3.59 -0.35 -34.40
C ASN A 112 3.44 0.19 -32.97
N GLY A 113 4.41 0.13 -32.05
CA GLY A 113 5.84 0.54 -32.08
C GLY A 113 5.95 1.68 -31.04
N GLN A 114 6.84 1.71 -30.04
CA GLN A 114 8.30 1.64 -30.00
C GLN A 114 8.73 1.44 -28.51
N GLY A 115 9.88 0.87 -28.14
CA GLY A 115 10.98 0.30 -28.90
C GLY A 115 12.15 -0.12 -27.99
N GLN A 116 12.87 -1.16 -28.40
CA GLN A 116 14.33 -1.16 -28.52
C GLN A 116 14.78 -2.45 -29.20
N THR A 117 15.26 -2.30 -30.44
CA THR A 117 15.79 -3.35 -31.29
C THR A 117 17.31 -3.28 -31.29
N VAL A 118 17.98 -4.40 -31.00
CA VAL A 118 19.33 -4.70 -31.48
C VAL A 118 19.18 -5.88 -32.44
N ILE A 119 19.68 -5.70 -33.65
CA ILE A 119 19.56 -6.62 -34.78
C ILE A 119 20.78 -7.54 -34.80
N THR A 120 20.58 -8.86 -34.85
CA THR A 120 21.51 -9.82 -35.48
C THR A 120 20.77 -11.09 -35.92
N ALA A 121 21.07 -11.54 -37.15
CA ALA A 121 20.43 -12.62 -37.91
C ALA A 121 20.79 -14.05 -37.38
N PRO A 122 20.09 -15.12 -37.83
CA PRO A 122 20.24 -16.47 -37.26
C PRO A 122 21.35 -17.28 -37.94
N GLY A 123 22.20 -17.92 -37.13
CA GLY A 123 23.11 -19.02 -37.50
C GLY A 123 22.79 -20.27 -36.66
N PRO A 124 23.21 -21.48 -37.09
CA PRO A 124 22.59 -22.73 -36.66
C PRO A 124 23.02 -23.24 -35.28
N LEU A 125 22.02 -23.79 -34.58
CA LEU A 125 21.99 -24.75 -33.47
C LEU A 125 23.35 -25.20 -32.89
N ALA A 126 23.63 -24.74 -31.66
CA ALA A 126 24.57 -25.35 -30.72
C ALA A 126 23.86 -25.57 -29.35
N PRO A 127 24.28 -26.57 -28.55
CA PRO A 127 23.49 -27.08 -27.43
C PRO A 127 23.49 -26.11 -26.24
N GLN A 128 22.30 -25.95 -25.66
CA GLN A 128 21.97 -24.96 -24.64
C GLN A 128 22.51 -25.36 -23.25
N PRO A 129 23.38 -24.56 -22.61
CA PRO A 129 23.64 -24.65 -21.19
C PRO A 129 22.85 -23.55 -20.45
N GLY A 130 22.01 -23.98 -19.51
CA GLY A 130 21.55 -23.15 -18.39
C GLY A 130 20.42 -22.17 -18.70
N SER A 131 19.25 -22.45 -18.14
CA SER A 131 18.16 -21.48 -17.97
C SER A 131 18.70 -20.21 -17.29
N PRO A 132 18.44 -18.99 -17.79
CA PRO A 132 18.75 -17.79 -17.04
C PRO A 132 17.86 -17.76 -15.80
N GLN A 133 18.49 -17.89 -14.64
CA GLN A 133 17.88 -17.67 -13.34
C GLN A 133 17.24 -16.28 -13.36
N GLY A 134 15.96 -16.22 -12.96
CA GLY A 134 15.20 -14.98 -12.90
C GLY A 134 15.99 -13.91 -12.18
N THR A 135 16.19 -12.77 -12.83
CA THR A 135 16.75 -11.56 -12.25
C THR A 135 15.82 -11.14 -11.12
N GLN A 136 16.14 -11.58 -9.90
CA GLN A 136 15.56 -11.03 -8.69
C GLN A 136 15.84 -9.53 -8.74
N SER A 137 14.79 -8.71 -8.89
CA SER A 137 14.92 -7.27 -8.91
C SER A 137 15.67 -6.83 -7.65
N ARG A 138 16.92 -6.39 -7.82
CA ARG A 138 17.76 -5.95 -6.71
C ARG A 138 17.02 -4.83 -5.98
N ALA A 139 16.85 -4.98 -4.67
CA ALA A 139 16.23 -3.95 -3.85
C ALA A 139 16.98 -2.62 -4.09
N PRO A 140 16.29 -1.52 -4.48
CA PRO A 140 17.00 -0.32 -4.88
C PRO A 140 17.71 0.36 -3.71
N ASP A 141 18.92 0.89 -3.95
CA ASP A 141 19.77 1.53 -2.93
C ASP A 141 19.15 2.86 -2.47
N ILE A 142 18.67 2.89 -1.22
CA ILE A 142 18.04 4.05 -0.58
C ILE A 142 19.05 5.00 0.07
N SER A 143 20.30 4.59 0.19
CA SER A 143 21.33 5.30 0.97
C SER A 143 21.79 6.58 0.28
N GLN A 144 21.58 6.67 -1.03
CA GLN A 144 21.98 7.81 -1.86
C GLN A 144 20.81 8.74 -2.21
N MET A 145 19.59 8.46 -1.74
CA MET A 145 18.41 9.30 -2.02
C MET A 145 18.25 10.41 -0.99
N THR A 146 17.90 11.62 -1.45
CA THR A 146 17.48 12.71 -0.55
C THR A 146 16.18 12.33 0.18
N PRO A 147 15.85 12.96 1.32
CA PRO A 147 14.58 12.74 2.00
C PRO A 147 13.35 12.93 1.08
N ALA A 148 13.36 13.95 0.23
CA ALA A 148 12.29 14.22 -0.71
C ALA A 148 12.15 13.10 -1.76
N GLN A 149 13.25 12.65 -2.35
CA GLN A 149 13.24 11.53 -3.32
C GLN A 149 12.76 10.22 -2.69
N ARG A 150 13.05 9.99 -1.41
CA ARG A 150 12.51 8.82 -0.69
C ARG A 150 11.00 8.91 -0.51
N ALA A 151 10.47 10.11 -0.23
CA ALA A 151 9.04 10.34 -0.11
C ALA A 151 8.33 10.18 -1.47
N GLU A 152 8.89 10.77 -2.53
CA GLU A 152 8.40 10.66 -3.91
C GLU A 152 8.35 9.21 -4.39
N ARG A 153 9.39 8.42 -4.11
CA ARG A 153 9.39 7.00 -4.49
C ARG A 153 8.31 6.19 -3.74
N LEU A 154 8.01 6.54 -2.49
CA LEU A 154 6.88 5.94 -1.76
C LEU A 154 5.54 6.37 -2.36
N PHE A 155 5.42 7.62 -2.79
CA PHE A 155 4.27 8.14 -3.53
C PHE A 155 4.05 7.34 -4.83
N ASP A 156 5.08 7.22 -5.67
CA ASP A 156 5.02 6.47 -6.94
C ASP A 156 4.55 5.03 -6.72
N ARG A 157 5.09 4.39 -5.68
CA ARG A 157 4.71 3.04 -5.29
C ARG A 157 3.23 2.97 -4.91
N ILE A 158 2.75 3.90 -4.09
CA ILE A 158 1.35 3.94 -3.66
C ILE A 158 0.41 4.18 -4.85
N MET A 159 0.73 5.12 -5.73
CA MET A 159 -0.09 5.41 -6.91
C MET A 159 -0.15 4.20 -7.85
N SER A 160 0.98 3.57 -8.13
CA SER A 160 1.04 2.33 -8.94
C SER A 160 0.23 1.19 -8.32
N GLU A 161 0.31 0.98 -7.00
CA GLU A 161 -0.48 -0.05 -6.33
C GLU A 161 -1.98 0.28 -6.30
N SER A 162 -2.34 1.56 -6.19
CA SER A 162 -3.73 2.03 -6.29
C SER A 162 -4.31 1.77 -7.68
N GLU A 163 -3.57 2.11 -8.74
CA GLU A 163 -3.96 1.86 -10.13
C GLU A 163 -4.13 0.37 -10.42
N ALA A 164 -3.28 -0.48 -9.83
CA ALA A 164 -3.39 -1.93 -9.92
C ALA A 164 -4.54 -2.52 -9.06
N GLY A 165 -5.31 -1.69 -8.35
CA GLY A 165 -6.40 -2.12 -7.46
C GLY A 165 -5.94 -2.84 -6.18
N ARG A 166 -4.64 -2.81 -5.87
CA ARG A 166 -4.03 -3.52 -4.73
C ARG A 166 -4.14 -2.68 -3.45
N THR A 167 -5.37 -2.49 -2.99
CA THR A 167 -5.69 -1.60 -1.85
C THR A 167 -4.99 -2.02 -0.54
N ASP A 168 -4.71 -3.30 -0.33
CA ASP A 168 -3.96 -3.77 0.85
C ASP A 168 -2.50 -3.28 0.85
N ASN A 169 -1.88 -3.20 -0.32
CA ASN A 169 -0.54 -2.65 -0.47
C ASN A 169 -0.54 -1.13 -0.23
N VAL A 170 -1.54 -0.42 -0.77
CA VAL A 170 -1.74 1.01 -0.49
C VAL A 170 -1.83 1.27 1.02
N ARG A 171 -2.69 0.51 1.74
CA ARG A 171 -2.83 0.63 3.21
C ARG A 171 -1.53 0.35 3.95
N THR A 172 -0.72 -0.58 3.45
CA THR A 172 0.57 -0.94 4.06
C THR A 172 1.60 0.18 3.90
N PHE A 173 1.69 0.80 2.72
CA PHE A 173 2.71 1.81 2.43
C PHE A 173 2.31 3.22 2.87
N MET A 174 1.01 3.53 2.93
CA MET A 174 0.51 4.88 3.22
C MET A 174 1.09 5.49 4.50
N PRO A 175 1.12 4.82 5.67
CA PRO A 175 1.66 5.44 6.89
C PRO A 175 3.14 5.84 6.76
N MET A 176 3.93 5.04 6.03
CA MET A 176 5.34 5.33 5.78
C MET A 176 5.51 6.56 4.89
N ALA A 177 4.68 6.67 3.84
CA ALA A 177 4.71 7.82 2.94
C ALA A 177 4.28 9.11 3.66
N VAL A 178 3.17 9.06 4.42
CA VAL A 178 2.70 10.20 5.22
C VAL A 178 3.79 10.68 6.18
N ALA A 179 4.45 9.76 6.90
CA ALA A 179 5.56 10.12 7.78
C ALA A 179 6.74 10.73 7.01
N ALA A 180 7.08 10.18 5.83
CA ALA A 180 8.17 10.70 5.00
C ALA A 180 7.92 12.15 4.56
N TYR A 181 6.71 12.47 4.09
CA TYR A 181 6.34 13.85 3.76
C TYR A 181 6.33 14.76 5.00
N GLN A 182 5.80 14.31 6.13
CA GLN A 182 5.80 15.10 7.37
C GLN A 182 7.22 15.47 7.85
N MET A 183 8.22 14.65 7.56
CA MET A 183 9.62 14.90 7.91
C MET A 183 10.34 15.91 7.01
N LEU A 184 9.78 16.27 5.85
CA LEU A 184 10.41 17.22 4.92
C LEU A 184 10.36 18.68 5.42
N GLY A 185 9.54 18.97 6.42
CA GLY A 185 9.28 20.34 6.90
C GLY A 185 8.17 21.03 6.10
N PRO A 186 8.24 22.35 5.88
CA PRO A 186 7.24 23.06 5.07
C PRO A 186 7.17 22.49 3.65
N LEU A 187 6.03 21.86 3.32
CA LEU A 187 5.80 21.27 2.01
C LEU A 187 5.51 22.33 0.96
N SER A 188 6.09 22.15 -0.24
CA SER A 188 5.70 22.86 -1.47
C SER A 188 4.25 22.54 -1.86
N LEU A 189 3.66 23.30 -2.81
CA LEU A 189 2.30 23.04 -3.28
C LEU A 189 2.19 21.69 -3.99
N ASP A 190 3.19 21.36 -4.81
CA ASP A 190 3.44 20.03 -5.38
C ASP A 190 3.43 18.91 -4.31
N GLN A 191 4.29 18.99 -3.30
CA GLN A 191 4.38 17.96 -2.25
C GLN A 191 3.09 17.85 -1.42
N ARG A 192 2.34 18.94 -1.27
CA ARG A 192 1.01 18.90 -0.65
C ARG A 192 0.02 18.17 -1.52
N TYR A 193 0.08 18.34 -2.83
CA TYR A 193 -0.76 17.60 -3.75
C TYR A 193 -0.47 16.11 -3.63
N ASP A 194 0.81 15.71 -3.62
CA ASP A 194 1.21 14.31 -3.44
C ASP A 194 0.69 13.71 -2.12
N LEU A 195 0.92 14.39 -1.00
CA LEU A 195 0.43 13.96 0.31
C LEU A 195 -1.10 13.87 0.33
N GLY A 196 -1.77 14.79 -0.35
CA GLY A 196 -3.22 14.79 -0.49
C GLY A 196 -3.73 13.61 -1.30
N ARG A 197 -3.05 13.27 -2.41
CA ARG A 197 -3.34 12.11 -3.24
C ARG A 197 -3.09 10.80 -2.49
N ILE A 198 -2.05 10.72 -1.65
CA ILE A 198 -1.82 9.59 -0.72
C ILE A 198 -3.01 9.41 0.22
N GLY A 199 -3.51 10.49 0.81
CA GLY A 199 -4.73 10.46 1.63
C GLY A 199 -5.95 10.00 0.83
N GLU A 200 -6.13 10.51 -0.39
CA GLU A 200 -7.24 10.14 -1.28
C GLU A 200 -7.29 8.63 -1.56
N VAL A 201 -6.18 8.05 -2.04
CA VAL A 201 -6.13 6.63 -2.42
C VAL A 201 -6.06 5.71 -1.21
N GLY A 202 -5.52 6.20 -0.08
CA GLY A 202 -5.51 5.50 1.20
C GLY A 202 -6.84 5.51 1.95
N GLY A 203 -7.79 6.35 1.52
CA GLY A 203 -9.10 6.53 2.16
C GLY A 203 -9.09 7.53 3.34
N ASP A 204 -7.99 8.24 3.58
CA ASP A 204 -7.92 9.34 4.53
C ASP A 204 -8.37 10.66 3.86
N ILE A 205 -9.69 10.76 3.69
CA ILE A 205 -10.34 11.93 3.07
C ILE A 205 -10.07 13.23 3.86
N PRO A 206 -10.06 13.24 5.21
CA PRO A 206 -9.66 14.43 5.97
C PRO A 206 -8.24 14.92 5.64
N LEU A 207 -7.26 14.02 5.52
CA LEU A 207 -5.91 14.39 5.11
C LEU A 207 -5.89 15.01 3.70
N ALA A 208 -6.55 14.35 2.74
CA ALA A 208 -6.64 14.83 1.36
C ALA A 208 -7.25 16.25 1.29
N ARG A 209 -8.36 16.45 2.00
CA ARG A 209 -9.03 17.76 2.13
C ARG A 209 -8.09 18.81 2.71
N ALA A 210 -7.42 18.51 3.82
CA ALA A 210 -6.54 19.46 4.48
C ALA A 210 -5.43 19.95 3.56
N GLN A 211 -4.88 19.06 2.72
CA GLN A 211 -3.89 19.45 1.72
C GLN A 211 -4.48 20.31 0.60
N SER A 212 -5.63 19.92 0.01
CA SER A 212 -6.26 20.74 -1.03
C SER A 212 -6.64 22.13 -0.52
N ASP A 213 -7.16 22.24 0.70
CA ASP A 213 -7.53 23.51 1.31
C ASP A 213 -6.28 24.38 1.54
N THR A 214 -5.16 23.77 1.92
CA THR A 214 -3.90 24.50 2.11
C THR A 214 -3.35 25.04 0.79
N ILE A 215 -3.41 24.24 -0.29
CA ILE A 215 -3.00 24.69 -1.63
C ILE A 215 -3.89 25.86 -2.07
N LEU A 216 -5.21 25.74 -1.92
CA LEU A 216 -6.15 26.76 -2.36
C LEU A 216 -6.16 28.02 -1.50
N ARG A 217 -5.76 27.94 -0.23
CA ARG A 217 -5.48 29.13 0.59
C ARG A 217 -4.25 29.88 0.09
N ALA A 218 -3.20 29.17 -0.33
CA ALA A 218 -1.99 29.78 -0.86
C ALA A 218 -2.19 30.36 -2.27
N LYS A 219 -2.87 29.63 -3.15
CA LYS A 219 -3.20 30.06 -4.51
C LYS A 219 -4.61 29.57 -4.92
N PRO A 220 -5.64 30.43 -4.87
CA PRO A 220 -7.05 30.03 -5.06
C PRO A 220 -7.40 29.41 -6.42
N THR A 221 -6.56 29.64 -7.43
CA THR A 221 -6.70 29.16 -8.81
C THR A 221 -5.80 27.98 -9.13
N HIS A 222 -4.99 27.49 -8.18
CA HIS A 222 -4.00 26.45 -8.43
C HIS A 222 -4.63 25.14 -8.96
N LEU A 223 -4.15 24.65 -10.11
CA LEU A 223 -4.76 23.50 -10.78
C LEU A 223 -4.72 22.23 -9.92
N LEU A 224 -3.58 21.93 -9.29
CA LEU A 224 -3.47 20.78 -8.39
C LEU A 224 -4.43 20.87 -7.19
N GLY A 225 -4.58 22.05 -6.60
CA GLY A 225 -5.49 22.28 -5.48
C GLY A 225 -6.95 22.10 -5.88
N LEU A 226 -7.35 22.65 -7.04
CA LEU A 226 -8.71 22.52 -7.57
C LEU A 226 -9.02 21.08 -7.96
N THR A 227 -8.08 20.39 -8.62
CA THR A 227 -8.17 18.97 -8.97
C THR A 227 -8.40 18.10 -7.73
N LEU A 228 -7.55 18.24 -6.70
CA LEU A 228 -7.66 17.47 -5.47
C LEU A 228 -8.95 17.80 -4.70
N ALA A 229 -9.29 19.09 -4.56
CA ALA A 229 -10.49 19.51 -3.85
C ALA A 229 -11.77 18.94 -4.50
N ALA A 230 -11.82 18.90 -5.85
CA ALA A 230 -12.95 18.35 -6.58
C ALA A 230 -13.05 16.83 -6.38
N ARG A 231 -11.93 16.11 -6.36
CA ARG A 231 -11.88 14.66 -6.03
C ARG A 231 -12.39 14.39 -4.62
N VAL A 232 -11.89 15.14 -3.62
CA VAL A 232 -12.36 15.09 -2.23
C VAL A 232 -13.87 15.36 -2.15
N ALA A 233 -14.38 16.36 -2.87
CA ALA A 233 -15.82 16.66 -2.90
C ALA A 233 -16.68 15.49 -3.36
N ARG A 234 -16.23 14.75 -4.37
CA ARG A 234 -16.93 13.56 -4.86
C ARG A 234 -16.87 12.42 -3.85
N LEU A 235 -15.73 12.19 -3.21
CA LEU A 235 -15.57 11.14 -2.18
C LEU A 235 -16.50 11.39 -0.98
N GLU A 236 -16.76 12.66 -0.68
CA GLU A 236 -17.69 13.07 0.36
C GLU A 236 -19.15 13.17 -0.10
N LYS A 237 -19.42 12.80 -1.35
CA LYS A 237 -20.75 12.85 -1.97
C LYS A 237 -21.34 14.26 -1.98
N SER A 238 -20.48 15.28 -2.00
CA SER A 238 -20.86 16.69 -2.09
C SER A 238 -20.86 17.17 -3.54
N GLU A 239 -21.85 16.71 -4.31
CA GLU A 239 -21.92 16.93 -5.76
C GLU A 239 -22.00 18.42 -6.16
N GLY A 240 -22.67 19.25 -5.35
CA GLY A 240 -22.73 20.69 -5.57
C GLY A 240 -21.35 21.35 -5.44
N ARG A 241 -20.59 20.97 -4.41
CA ARG A 241 -19.22 21.45 -4.18
C ARG A 241 -18.26 20.94 -5.26
N ALA A 242 -18.41 19.69 -5.69
CA ALA A 242 -17.63 19.13 -6.80
C ALA A 242 -17.85 19.93 -8.10
N ARG A 243 -19.12 20.22 -8.45
CA ARG A 243 -19.46 21.02 -9.64
C ARG A 243 -18.92 22.45 -9.57
N ASP A 244 -18.93 23.08 -8.40
CA ASP A 244 -18.34 24.40 -8.23
C ASP A 244 -16.83 24.39 -8.49
N LEU A 245 -16.13 23.42 -7.88
CA LEU A 245 -14.69 23.26 -8.06
C LEU A 245 -14.32 22.90 -9.50
N ASP A 246 -15.13 22.09 -10.18
CA ASP A 246 -14.95 21.78 -11.60
C ASP A 246 -15.04 23.04 -12.47
N ARG A 247 -16.04 23.91 -12.24
CA ARG A 247 -16.14 25.19 -12.96
C ARG A 247 -14.91 26.08 -12.70
N ARG A 248 -14.46 26.16 -11.45
CA ARG A 248 -13.27 26.94 -11.09
C ARG A 248 -12.01 26.37 -11.76
N LEU A 249 -11.87 25.04 -11.83
CA LEU A 249 -10.77 24.37 -12.51
C LEU A 249 -10.74 24.75 -13.99
N LEU A 250 -11.88 24.68 -14.67
CA LEU A 250 -12.00 25.06 -16.08
C LEU A 250 -11.71 26.54 -16.32
N ALA A 251 -12.18 27.43 -15.43
CA ALA A 251 -11.93 28.86 -15.54
C ALA A 251 -10.45 29.22 -15.29
N ALA A 252 -9.77 28.51 -14.38
CA ALA A 252 -8.38 28.75 -14.04
C ALA A 252 -7.39 28.20 -15.08
N GLU A 253 -7.77 27.11 -15.79
CA GLU A 253 -6.88 26.37 -16.70
C GLU A 253 -6.04 27.27 -17.62
N PRO A 254 -6.60 28.20 -18.42
CA PRO A 254 -5.82 28.87 -19.45
C PRO A 254 -4.69 29.72 -18.85
N ALA A 255 -5.00 30.50 -17.82
CA ALA A 255 -4.03 31.38 -17.15
C ALA A 255 -2.99 30.58 -16.36
N GLU A 256 -3.42 29.54 -15.66
CA GLU A 256 -2.52 28.71 -14.86
C GLU A 256 -1.57 27.89 -15.73
N ARG A 257 -2.03 27.31 -16.85
CA ARG A 257 -1.13 26.63 -17.78
C ARG A 257 -0.13 27.58 -18.44
N ALA A 258 -0.55 28.80 -18.77
CA ALA A 258 0.34 29.82 -19.32
C ALA A 258 1.45 30.24 -18.34
N SER A 259 1.25 30.05 -17.04
CA SER A 259 2.29 30.35 -16.03
C SER A 259 3.49 29.39 -16.07
N GLY A 260 3.38 28.24 -16.75
CA GLY A 260 4.51 27.35 -16.99
C GLY A 260 5.13 26.72 -15.74
N LEU A 261 4.38 26.61 -14.63
CA LEU A 261 4.87 25.98 -13.41
C LEU A 261 5.27 24.52 -13.66
N GLY A 262 6.48 24.13 -13.20
CA GLY A 262 7.04 22.80 -13.44
C GLY A 262 6.16 21.67 -12.88
N GLU A 263 5.52 21.89 -11.73
CA GLU A 263 4.58 20.93 -11.13
C GLU A 263 3.36 20.65 -12.02
N TYR A 264 2.95 21.58 -12.90
CA TYR A 264 1.87 21.32 -13.86
C TYR A 264 2.30 20.42 -15.02
N LEU A 265 3.59 20.41 -15.35
CA LEU A 265 4.15 19.47 -16.31
C LEU A 265 4.29 18.08 -15.69
N LEU A 266 4.77 18.02 -14.45
CA LEU A 266 4.91 16.76 -13.70
C LEU A 266 3.56 16.05 -13.55
N HIS A 267 2.51 16.80 -13.18
CA HIS A 267 1.17 16.28 -12.96
C HIS A 267 0.23 16.46 -14.16
N LYS A 268 0.77 16.59 -15.38
CA LYS A 268 -0.02 16.88 -16.59
C LYS A 268 -1.17 15.88 -16.78
N ALA A 269 -0.90 14.59 -16.62
CA ALA A 269 -1.90 13.54 -16.80
C ALA A 269 -3.07 13.69 -15.80
N ASP A 270 -2.76 13.97 -14.54
CA ASP A 270 -3.74 14.16 -13.48
C ASP A 270 -4.63 15.40 -13.72
N ILE A 271 -4.02 16.51 -14.15
CA ILE A 271 -4.74 17.75 -14.49
C ILE A 271 -5.61 17.52 -15.73
N ASP A 272 -5.08 16.88 -16.78
CA ASP A 272 -5.82 16.59 -18.01
C ASP A 272 -7.04 15.69 -17.74
N ALA A 273 -6.86 14.65 -16.91
CA ALA A 273 -7.96 13.78 -16.49
C ALA A 273 -9.04 14.54 -15.70
N ALA A 274 -8.63 15.41 -14.77
CA ALA A 274 -9.56 16.23 -14.00
C ALA A 274 -10.36 17.20 -14.88
N LEU A 275 -9.70 17.84 -15.86
CA LEU A 275 -10.35 18.72 -16.82
C LEU A 275 -11.33 17.96 -17.73
N ALA A 276 -10.97 16.75 -18.17
CA ALA A 276 -11.87 15.92 -18.97
C ALA A 276 -13.15 15.56 -18.18
N ILE A 277 -13.01 15.17 -16.91
CA ILE A 277 -14.13 14.91 -16.00
C ILE A 277 -14.98 16.18 -15.83
N ALA A 278 -14.35 17.32 -15.56
CA ALA A 278 -15.04 18.60 -15.37
C ALA A 278 -15.86 19.00 -16.62
N ARG A 279 -15.26 18.93 -17.81
CA ARG A 279 -15.92 19.23 -19.10
C ARG A 279 -17.09 18.29 -19.39
N GLY A 280 -16.96 17.02 -19.03
CA GLY A 280 -18.01 16.01 -19.21
C GLY A 280 -19.23 16.23 -18.32
N ARG A 281 -19.07 16.91 -17.17
CA ARG A 281 -20.13 17.15 -16.18
C ARG A 281 -20.84 18.51 -16.34
N THR A 282 -20.31 19.38 -17.19
CA THR A 282 -20.93 20.65 -17.58
C THR A 282 -21.80 20.56 -18.84
N ARG A 283 -21.80 19.41 -19.52
CA ARG A 283 -22.73 19.11 -20.62
C ARG A 283 -24.02 18.53 -20.06
#